data_AF-A0A7V9JLW5-F1
#
_entry.id   AF-A0A7V9JLW5-F1
#
_cell.length_a   1.000
_cell.length_b   1.000
_cell.length_c   1.000
_cell.angle_alpha   90.00
_cell.angle_beta   90.00
_cell.angle_gamma   90.00
#
_symmetry.space_group_name_H-M   'P 1'
#
loop_
_entity.id
_entity.type
_entity.pdbx_description
1 polymer ?
#
loop_
_entity_poly.entity_id
_entity_poly.type
_entity_poly.pdbx_seq_one_letter_code
_entity_poly.pdbx_strand_id
1 'polypeptide(L)'
;MSARSFAQYLSGLSEASLVALLQARPDVLVQPVPRGFGQLAQRLSGADSLGAALRTVNRDMVMVGQAVVALGASATMPALVRLVGASEPAVRVGVAELCGRGLAWNSAGVLYLPQPLEAHWLAEIGGGRPVAKIAGSVLAENLRVAVGAFGAATDGLRKPELTARLCELMADRALLAKVIAALPKPARDRLGEFRRGYHNYYYSGFGRPRARGAADRDPTELLIAAGLLLSVNHEPELPREVAVAGWLAERELTLTGRPVIPPAGGDEAAVRRAAQAAAQE
;
A
#
# COMPACT_ATOMS: atom_id res chain seq x y z
N MET A 1 -12.02 1.02 -21.15
CA MET A 1 -13.14 0.50 -20.32
C MET A 1 -13.10 1.21 -18.98
N SER A 2 -14.15 1.96 -18.61
CA SER A 2 -14.19 2.69 -17.34
C SER A 2 -14.31 1.71 -16.17
N ALA A 3 -13.64 1.97 -15.06
CA ALA A 3 -13.75 1.14 -13.85
C ALA A 3 -15.21 1.14 -13.38
N ARG A 4 -15.81 -0.04 -13.15
CA ARG A 4 -17.14 -0.12 -12.54
C ARG A 4 -17.07 0.47 -11.14
N SER A 5 -18.03 1.34 -10.82
CA SER A 5 -18.13 1.92 -9.47
C SER A 5 -18.47 0.84 -8.45
N PHE A 6 -18.19 1.10 -7.17
CA PHE A 6 -18.50 0.13 -6.11
C PHE A 6 -20.00 -0.21 -6.06
N ALA A 7 -20.87 0.77 -6.29
CA ALA A 7 -22.32 0.55 -6.39
C ALA A 7 -22.70 -0.39 -7.55
N GLN A 8 -22.05 -0.26 -8.71
CA GLN A 8 -22.28 -1.14 -9.86
C GLN A 8 -21.77 -2.56 -9.60
N TYR A 9 -20.66 -2.70 -8.86
CA TYR A 9 -20.19 -3.99 -8.40
C TYR A 9 -21.22 -4.65 -7.47
N LEU A 10 -21.73 -3.91 -6.48
CA LEU A 10 -22.74 -4.42 -5.54
C LEU A 10 -24.03 -4.84 -6.26
N SER A 11 -24.48 -4.08 -7.26
CA SER A 11 -25.67 -4.44 -8.03
C SER A 11 -25.51 -5.71 -8.88
N GLY A 12 -24.26 -6.13 -9.14
CA GLY A 12 -23.95 -7.35 -9.88
C GLY A 12 -23.67 -8.56 -9.00
N LEU A 13 -23.71 -8.42 -7.66
CA LEU A 13 -23.53 -9.54 -6.74
C LEU A 13 -24.74 -10.48 -6.75
N SER A 14 -24.49 -11.76 -6.57
CA SER A 14 -25.56 -12.72 -6.27
C SER A 14 -26.18 -12.38 -4.91
N GLU A 15 -27.45 -12.77 -4.72
CA GLU A 15 -28.15 -12.59 -3.45
C GLU A 15 -27.37 -13.20 -2.28
N ALA A 16 -26.88 -14.43 -2.43
CA ALA A 16 -26.08 -15.11 -1.41
C ALA A 16 -24.80 -14.34 -1.05
N SER A 17 -24.11 -13.78 -2.05
CA SER A 17 -22.91 -12.95 -1.82
C SER A 17 -23.24 -11.64 -1.11
N LEU A 18 -24.35 -11.00 -1.48
CA LEU A 18 -24.81 -9.77 -0.84
C LEU A 18 -25.21 -10.02 0.62
N VAL A 19 -25.97 -11.09 0.89
CA VAL A 19 -26.34 -11.51 2.25
C VAL A 19 -25.10 -11.76 3.10
N ALA A 20 -24.12 -12.52 2.58
CA ALA A 20 -22.87 -12.78 3.29
C ALA A 20 -22.10 -11.49 3.62
N LEU A 21 -22.06 -10.52 2.67
CA LEU A 21 -21.44 -9.22 2.90
C LEU A 21 -22.16 -8.43 4.00
N LEU A 22 -23.50 -8.39 3.97
CA LEU A 22 -24.29 -7.68 4.97
C LEU A 22 -24.20 -8.34 6.35
N GLN A 23 -24.08 -9.66 6.42
CA GLN A 23 -23.81 -10.39 7.66
C GLN A 23 -22.41 -10.09 8.22
N ALA A 24 -21.41 -9.92 7.34
CA ALA A 24 -20.06 -9.52 7.74
C ALA A 24 -19.98 -8.03 8.14
N ARG A 25 -20.94 -7.21 7.72
CA ARG A 25 -20.99 -5.76 7.93
C ARG A 25 -22.35 -5.31 8.48
N PRO A 26 -22.79 -5.82 9.65
CA PRO A 26 -24.12 -5.50 10.18
C PRO A 26 -24.28 -4.02 10.53
N ASP A 27 -23.16 -3.31 10.73
CA ASP A 27 -23.10 -1.88 11.02
C ASP A 27 -23.69 -1.01 9.89
N VAL A 28 -23.71 -1.47 8.63
CA VAL A 28 -24.30 -0.71 7.52
C VAL A 28 -25.83 -0.80 7.44
N LEU A 29 -26.43 -1.70 8.22
CA LEU A 29 -27.87 -1.94 8.29
C LEU A 29 -28.59 -1.06 9.31
N VAL A 30 -27.87 -0.21 10.05
CA VAL A 30 -28.46 0.73 11.01
C VAL A 30 -29.47 1.63 10.30
N GLN A 31 -30.64 1.84 10.92
CA GLN A 31 -31.71 2.65 10.31
C GLN A 31 -31.23 4.08 10.03
N PRO A 32 -31.67 4.70 8.91
CA PRO A 32 -32.59 4.17 7.90
C PRO A 32 -31.95 3.11 7.00
N VAL A 33 -32.70 2.09 6.57
CA VAL A 33 -32.23 1.09 5.59
C VAL A 33 -31.78 1.81 4.30
N PRO A 34 -30.63 1.44 3.70
CA PRO A 34 -30.17 2.05 2.46
C PRO A 34 -31.18 1.82 1.33
N ARG A 35 -31.57 2.89 0.62
CA ARG A 35 -32.57 2.90 -0.47
C ARG A 35 -32.03 2.39 -1.81
N GLY A 36 -30.85 1.79 -1.83
CA GLY A 36 -30.22 1.24 -3.03
C GLY A 36 -28.70 1.08 -2.90
N PHE A 37 -28.08 0.53 -3.95
CA PHE A 37 -26.66 0.17 -3.95
C PHE A 37 -25.70 1.37 -3.84
N GLY A 38 -26.10 2.55 -4.31
CA GLY A 38 -25.30 3.78 -4.14
C GLY A 38 -25.14 4.17 -2.67
N GLN A 39 -26.25 4.18 -1.92
CA GLN A 39 -26.24 4.48 -0.49
C GLN A 39 -25.57 3.37 0.31
N LEU A 40 -25.76 2.10 -0.09
CA LEU A 40 -25.04 0.97 0.53
C LEU A 40 -23.52 1.10 0.33
N ALA A 41 -23.06 1.41 -0.89
CA ALA A 41 -21.64 1.65 -1.18
C ALA A 41 -21.06 2.80 -0.34
N GLN A 42 -21.81 3.89 -0.19
CA GLN A 42 -21.42 5.02 0.65
C GLN A 42 -21.27 4.61 2.11
N ARG A 43 -22.23 3.84 2.65
CA ARG A 43 -22.17 3.34 4.04
C ARG A 43 -21.00 2.39 4.27
N LEU A 44 -20.81 1.42 3.38
CA LEU A 44 -19.68 0.49 3.43
C LEU A 44 -18.33 1.20 3.38
N SER A 45 -18.27 2.36 2.71
CA SER A 45 -17.07 3.22 2.60
C SER A 45 -16.95 4.26 3.73
N GLY A 46 -17.92 4.33 4.64
CA GLY A 46 -17.90 5.28 5.76
C GLY A 46 -16.78 4.94 6.75
N ALA A 47 -16.18 5.97 7.36
CA ALA A 47 -15.01 5.80 8.24
C ALA A 47 -15.27 4.83 9.41
N ASP A 48 -16.40 4.98 10.11
CA ASP A 48 -16.77 4.10 11.23
C ASP A 48 -16.96 2.66 10.79
N SER A 49 -17.60 2.50 9.63
CA SER A 49 -17.90 1.21 9.02
C SER A 49 -16.63 0.49 8.58
N LEU A 50 -15.72 1.21 7.91
CA LEU A 50 -14.39 0.71 7.56
C LEU A 50 -13.57 0.39 8.81
N GLY A 51 -13.62 1.22 9.84
CA GLY A 51 -12.95 0.97 11.12
C GLY A 51 -13.46 -0.31 11.80
N ALA A 52 -14.78 -0.54 11.79
CA ALA A 52 -15.38 -1.76 12.29
C ALA A 52 -14.93 -2.99 11.49
N ALA A 53 -14.92 -2.89 10.17
CA ALA A 53 -14.46 -3.97 9.31
C ALA A 53 -12.98 -4.29 9.53
N LEU A 54 -12.11 -3.27 9.60
CA LEU A 54 -10.67 -3.41 9.79
C LEU A 54 -10.31 -4.14 11.09
N ARG A 55 -11.13 -4.02 12.15
CA ARG A 55 -10.94 -4.81 13.38
C ARG A 55 -11.11 -6.32 13.20
N THR A 56 -11.73 -6.76 12.10
CA THR A 56 -11.96 -8.18 11.78
C THR A 56 -10.96 -8.74 10.76
N VAL A 57 -10.07 -7.90 10.25
CA VAL A 57 -9.11 -8.23 9.19
C VAL A 57 -7.88 -8.88 9.81
N ASN A 58 -7.38 -9.95 9.19
CA ASN A 58 -6.14 -10.60 9.61
C ASN A 58 -4.92 -9.96 8.92
N ARG A 59 -3.70 -10.34 9.36
CA ARG A 59 -2.44 -9.82 8.79
C ARG A 59 -2.36 -10.02 7.27
N ASP A 60 -2.75 -11.19 6.77
CA ASP A 60 -2.65 -11.54 5.35
C ASP A 60 -3.55 -10.67 4.48
N MET A 61 -4.77 -10.41 4.93
CA MET A 61 -5.71 -9.50 4.28
C MET A 61 -5.18 -8.06 4.25
N VAL A 62 -4.54 -7.58 5.34
CA VAL A 62 -3.90 -6.25 5.35
C VAL A 62 -2.77 -6.21 4.32
N MET A 63 -1.92 -7.23 4.25
CA MET A 63 -0.82 -7.31 3.28
C MET A 63 -1.34 -7.31 1.85
N VAL A 64 -2.37 -8.11 1.54
CA VAL A 64 -3.00 -8.15 0.21
C VAL A 64 -3.63 -6.79 -0.12
N GLY A 65 -4.30 -6.16 0.84
CA GLY A 65 -4.89 -4.83 0.67
C GLY A 65 -3.86 -3.76 0.35
N GLN A 66 -2.76 -3.71 1.13
CA GLN A 66 -1.64 -2.80 0.88
C GLN A 66 -0.96 -3.11 -0.46
N ALA A 67 -0.86 -4.38 -0.87
CA ALA A 67 -0.34 -4.77 -2.17
C ALA A 67 -1.21 -4.26 -3.33
N VAL A 68 -2.55 -4.26 -3.17
CA VAL A 68 -3.46 -3.64 -4.15
C VAL A 68 -3.20 -2.13 -4.24
N VAL A 69 -3.08 -1.43 -3.11
CA VAL A 69 -2.75 0.02 -3.12
C VAL A 69 -1.41 0.30 -3.79
N ALA A 70 -0.40 -0.52 -3.48
CA ALA A 70 0.93 -0.43 -4.09
C ALA A 70 0.94 -0.66 -5.62
N LEU A 71 0.00 -1.46 -6.12
CA LEU A 71 -0.17 -1.74 -7.55
C LEU A 71 -1.09 -0.73 -8.26
N GLY A 72 -2.01 -0.09 -7.54
CA GLY A 72 -2.99 0.85 -8.09
C GLY A 72 -3.75 0.25 -9.28
N ALA A 73 -3.76 0.94 -10.42
CA ALA A 73 -4.42 0.49 -11.63
C ALA A 73 -3.89 -0.84 -12.21
N SER A 74 -2.71 -1.29 -11.78
CA SER A 74 -2.11 -2.56 -12.18
C SER A 74 -2.44 -3.73 -11.23
N ALA A 75 -3.36 -3.53 -10.28
CA ALA A 75 -3.71 -4.52 -9.26
C ALA A 75 -4.53 -5.69 -9.81
N THR A 76 -3.92 -6.47 -10.68
CA THR A 76 -4.46 -7.73 -11.20
C THR A 76 -3.99 -8.91 -10.35
N MET A 77 -4.69 -10.05 -10.43
CA MET A 77 -4.31 -11.26 -9.69
C MET A 77 -2.86 -11.69 -9.98
N PRO A 78 -2.38 -11.77 -11.24
CA PRO A 78 -0.98 -12.14 -11.51
C PRO A 78 0.03 -11.12 -10.95
N ALA A 79 -0.33 -9.83 -10.95
CA ALA A 79 0.55 -8.81 -10.38
C ALA A 79 0.61 -8.87 -8.85
N LEU A 80 -0.50 -9.20 -8.18
CA LEU A 80 -0.55 -9.43 -6.74
C LEU A 80 0.28 -10.66 -6.35
N VAL A 81 0.11 -11.78 -7.05
CA VAL A 81 0.90 -13.02 -6.83
C VAL A 81 2.39 -12.75 -6.92
N ARG A 82 2.82 -12.06 -7.98
CA ARG A 82 4.23 -11.69 -8.16
C ARG A 82 4.74 -10.71 -7.11
N LEU A 83 3.91 -9.76 -6.68
CA LEU A 83 4.31 -8.77 -5.68
C LEU A 83 4.43 -9.38 -4.28
N VAL A 84 3.46 -10.20 -3.89
CA VAL A 84 3.44 -10.85 -2.57
C VAL A 84 4.42 -12.00 -2.52
N GLY A 85 4.73 -12.65 -3.65
CA GLY A 85 5.63 -13.82 -3.67
C GLY A 85 5.00 -15.08 -3.06
N ALA A 86 3.67 -15.13 -2.98
CA ALA A 86 2.91 -16.27 -2.46
C ALA A 86 2.19 -17.02 -3.58
N SER A 87 1.66 -18.21 -3.27
CA SER A 87 0.88 -18.99 -4.24
C SER A 87 -0.41 -18.28 -4.64
N GLU A 88 -0.84 -18.44 -5.89
CA GLU A 88 -2.10 -17.87 -6.37
C GLU A 88 -3.32 -18.25 -5.51
N PRO A 89 -3.48 -19.51 -5.06
CA PRO A 89 -4.56 -19.86 -4.15
C PRO A 89 -4.56 -19.05 -2.85
N ALA A 90 -3.40 -18.81 -2.24
CA ALA A 90 -3.30 -18.05 -1.00
C ALA A 90 -3.70 -16.58 -1.20
N VAL A 91 -3.22 -15.95 -2.27
CA VAL A 91 -3.61 -14.56 -2.62
C VAL A 91 -5.10 -14.48 -2.93
N ARG A 92 -5.64 -15.47 -3.64
CA ARG A 92 -7.07 -15.53 -3.98
C ARG A 92 -7.96 -15.63 -2.74
N VAL A 93 -7.54 -16.37 -1.72
CA VAL A 93 -8.24 -16.42 -0.42
C VAL A 93 -8.26 -15.02 0.21
N GLY A 94 -7.11 -14.35 0.33
CA GLY A 94 -7.06 -13.00 0.91
C GLY A 94 -7.91 -11.98 0.14
N VAL A 95 -7.89 -12.03 -1.20
CA VAL A 95 -8.76 -11.19 -2.05
C VAL A 95 -10.24 -11.51 -1.82
N ALA A 96 -10.62 -12.79 -1.74
CA ALA A 96 -11.99 -13.19 -1.48
C ALA A 96 -12.47 -12.72 -0.09
N GLU A 97 -11.61 -12.80 0.93
CA GLU A 97 -11.93 -12.33 2.28
C GLU A 97 -12.13 -10.80 2.34
N LEU A 98 -11.32 -10.03 1.61
CA LEU A 98 -11.47 -8.58 1.46
C LEU A 98 -12.77 -8.22 0.72
N CYS A 99 -13.04 -8.88 -0.41
CA CYS A 99 -14.29 -8.68 -1.18
C CYS A 99 -15.53 -9.06 -0.36
N GLY A 100 -15.48 -10.17 0.36
CA GLY A 100 -16.59 -10.62 1.22
C GLY A 100 -16.93 -9.65 2.36
N ARG A 101 -16.01 -8.77 2.74
CA ARG A 101 -16.24 -7.70 3.73
C ARG A 101 -16.54 -6.33 3.10
N GLY A 102 -16.59 -6.24 1.77
CA GLY A 102 -16.74 -4.98 1.06
C GLY A 102 -15.54 -4.03 1.22
N LEU A 103 -14.35 -4.58 1.48
CA LEU A 103 -13.09 -3.82 1.59
C LEU A 103 -12.32 -3.75 0.26
N ALA A 104 -12.69 -4.59 -0.69
CA ALA A 104 -12.21 -4.54 -2.06
C ALA A 104 -13.32 -4.98 -3.03
N TRP A 105 -13.16 -4.66 -4.30
CA TRP A 105 -13.97 -5.25 -5.37
C TRP A 105 -13.14 -5.45 -6.63
N ASN A 106 -13.55 -6.41 -7.45
CA ASN A 106 -12.97 -6.62 -8.76
C ASN A 106 -13.82 -5.91 -9.83
N SER A 107 -13.17 -5.12 -10.67
CA SER A 107 -13.77 -4.58 -11.88
C SER A 107 -12.86 -4.88 -13.06
N ALA A 108 -13.34 -5.70 -13.99
CA ALA A 108 -12.63 -6.07 -15.22
C ALA A 108 -11.21 -6.64 -14.97
N GLY A 109 -11.05 -7.44 -13.91
CA GLY A 109 -9.78 -8.08 -13.57
C GLY A 109 -8.84 -7.22 -12.71
N VAL A 110 -9.17 -5.95 -12.46
CA VAL A 110 -8.43 -5.06 -11.58
C VAL A 110 -9.15 -4.94 -10.24
N LEU A 111 -8.38 -5.01 -9.15
CA LEU A 111 -8.87 -4.86 -7.78
C LEU A 111 -8.85 -3.39 -7.38
N TYR A 112 -9.94 -2.96 -6.75
CA TYR A 112 -10.15 -1.60 -6.26
C TYR A 112 -10.55 -1.63 -4.79
N LEU A 113 -10.28 -0.54 -4.08
CA LEU A 113 -10.61 -0.37 -2.67
C LEU A 113 -11.51 0.87 -2.49
N PRO A 114 -12.29 0.94 -1.41
CA PRO A 114 -12.94 2.19 -1.03
C PRO A 114 -11.90 3.30 -0.87
N GLN A 115 -12.16 4.47 -1.47
CA GLN A 115 -11.19 5.57 -1.49
C GLN A 115 -10.62 5.94 -0.10
N PRO A 116 -11.41 5.98 1.00
CA PRO A 116 -10.84 6.27 2.31
C PRO A 116 -9.88 5.18 2.80
N LEU A 117 -10.15 3.92 2.47
CA LEU A 117 -9.27 2.80 2.81
C LEU A 117 -7.98 2.82 1.97
N GLU A 118 -8.10 3.08 0.67
CA GLU A 118 -6.95 3.27 -0.22
C GLU A 118 -6.05 4.40 0.30
N ALA A 119 -6.62 5.54 0.69
CA ALA A 119 -5.88 6.66 1.24
C ALA A 119 -5.19 6.31 2.57
N HIS A 120 -5.88 5.57 3.45
CA HIS A 120 -5.33 5.14 4.74
C HIS A 120 -4.10 4.24 4.57
N TRP A 121 -4.19 3.19 3.74
CA TRP A 121 -3.05 2.31 3.49
C TRP A 121 -1.96 2.95 2.63
N LEU A 122 -2.30 3.88 1.73
CA LEU A 122 -1.30 4.64 0.99
C LEU A 122 -0.46 5.50 1.94
N ALA A 123 -1.06 6.10 2.96
CA ALA A 123 -0.33 6.87 3.97
C ALA A 123 0.68 6.01 4.75
N GLU A 124 0.39 4.72 4.98
CA GLU A 124 1.34 3.80 5.64
C GLU A 124 2.49 3.35 4.72
N ILE A 125 2.21 3.16 3.43
CA ILE A 125 3.25 2.85 2.43
C ILE A 125 4.20 4.06 2.31
N GLY A 126 3.62 5.25 2.34
CA GLY A 126 4.29 6.52 2.19
C GLY A 126 4.40 6.95 0.73
N GLY A 127 5.08 8.08 0.53
CA GLY A 127 5.28 8.68 -0.79
C GLY A 127 4.17 9.64 -1.21
N GLY A 128 4.47 10.43 -2.23
CA GLY A 128 3.60 11.47 -2.73
C GLY A 128 2.80 11.06 -3.95
N ARG A 129 2.83 11.92 -4.95
CA ARG A 129 2.14 11.72 -6.21
C ARG A 129 2.87 10.65 -7.06
N PRO A 130 2.18 9.98 -7.99
CA PRO A 130 2.85 9.12 -8.97
C PRO A 130 3.89 9.91 -9.77
N VAL A 131 4.99 9.28 -10.18
CA VAL A 131 6.03 9.91 -10.99
C VAL A 131 5.47 10.61 -12.22
N ALA A 132 4.46 10.03 -12.88
CA ALA A 132 3.81 10.61 -14.05
C ALA A 132 3.19 12.00 -13.77
N LYS A 133 2.75 12.26 -12.54
CA LYS A 133 2.24 13.58 -12.12
C LYS A 133 3.37 14.52 -11.70
N ILE A 134 4.41 14.00 -11.05
CA ILE A 134 5.56 14.79 -10.57
C ILE A 134 6.39 15.29 -11.75
N ALA A 135 6.73 14.41 -12.69
CA ALA A 135 7.65 14.66 -13.80
C ALA A 135 7.23 15.84 -14.70
N GLY A 136 5.92 16.11 -14.80
CA GLY A 136 5.42 17.29 -15.52
C GLY A 136 5.95 18.62 -14.96
N SER A 137 6.13 18.70 -13.65
CA SER A 137 6.61 19.90 -12.94
C SER A 137 8.13 19.94 -12.76
N VAL A 138 8.85 18.86 -13.08
CA VAL A 138 10.31 18.79 -12.94
C VAL A 138 10.99 19.47 -14.15
N LEU A 139 12.15 20.10 -13.93
CA LEU A 139 12.98 20.65 -15.00
C LEU A 139 13.55 19.53 -15.88
N ALA A 140 13.67 19.78 -17.19
CA ALA A 140 14.16 18.76 -18.12
C ALA A 140 15.56 18.23 -17.76
N GLU A 141 16.42 19.10 -17.20
CA GLU A 141 17.76 18.70 -16.78
C GLU A 141 17.74 17.74 -15.58
N ASN A 142 16.90 18.03 -14.58
CA ASN A 142 16.72 17.13 -13.44
C ASN A 142 16.13 15.77 -13.86
N LEU A 143 15.26 15.76 -14.89
CA LEU A 143 14.77 14.51 -15.48
C LEU A 143 15.88 13.72 -16.17
N ARG A 144 16.80 14.38 -16.88
CA ARG A 144 17.97 13.71 -17.48
C ARG A 144 18.87 13.10 -16.42
N VAL A 145 19.17 13.85 -15.35
CA VAL A 145 19.95 13.33 -14.22
C VAL A 145 19.28 12.08 -13.63
N ALA A 146 17.97 12.12 -13.39
CA ALA A 146 17.25 10.97 -12.84
C ALA A 146 17.25 9.76 -13.79
N VAL A 147 16.98 9.96 -15.09
CA VAL A 147 17.00 8.86 -16.09
C VAL A 147 18.41 8.30 -16.25
N GLY A 148 19.43 9.16 -16.27
CA GLY A 148 20.84 8.78 -16.37
C GLY A 148 21.33 8.01 -15.13
N ALA A 149 20.80 8.31 -13.94
CA ALA A 149 21.12 7.57 -12.71
C ALA A 149 20.71 6.09 -12.78
N PHE A 150 19.65 5.77 -13.55
CA PHE A 150 19.25 4.39 -13.84
C PHE A 150 20.02 3.75 -15.00
N GLY A 151 21.00 4.46 -15.59
CA GLY A 151 21.84 3.97 -16.68
C GLY A 151 21.17 3.99 -18.06
N ALA A 152 20.06 4.72 -18.23
CA ALA A 152 19.39 4.86 -19.51
C ALA A 152 19.93 6.06 -20.30
N ALA A 153 20.00 5.92 -21.64
CA ALA A 153 20.42 7.00 -22.52
C ALA A 153 19.44 8.18 -22.50
N THR A 154 19.98 9.39 -22.41
CA THR A 154 19.21 10.64 -22.32
C THR A 154 19.40 11.56 -23.53
N ASP A 155 20.38 11.25 -24.39
CA ASP A 155 20.80 12.13 -25.48
C ASP A 155 19.71 12.25 -26.54
N GLY A 156 19.41 13.49 -26.93
CA GLY A 156 18.39 13.80 -27.93
C GLY A 156 16.94 13.69 -27.43
N LEU A 157 16.68 13.20 -26.22
CA LEU A 157 15.32 13.04 -25.71
C LEU A 157 14.69 14.37 -25.28
N ARG A 158 13.45 14.58 -25.70
CA ARG A 158 12.60 15.70 -25.28
C ARG A 158 11.97 15.42 -23.91
N LYS A 159 11.51 16.47 -23.22
CA LYS A 159 10.84 16.35 -21.91
C LYS A 159 9.76 15.25 -21.82
N PRO A 160 8.81 15.11 -22.78
CA PRO A 160 7.81 14.03 -22.70
C PRO A 160 8.41 12.63 -22.83
N GLU A 161 9.45 12.45 -23.65
CA GLU A 161 10.15 11.18 -23.83
C GLU A 161 10.95 10.81 -22.58
N LEU A 162 11.63 11.78 -21.95
CA LEU A 162 12.28 11.60 -20.66
C LEU A 162 11.29 11.21 -19.56
N THR A 163 10.13 11.85 -19.51
CA THR A 163 9.06 11.50 -18.56
C THR A 163 8.56 10.08 -18.78
N ALA A 164 8.25 9.70 -20.02
CA ALA A 164 7.80 8.35 -20.34
C ALA A 164 8.86 7.31 -19.94
N ARG A 165 10.13 7.58 -20.26
CA ARG A 165 11.25 6.72 -19.91
C ARG A 165 11.44 6.58 -18.40
N LEU A 166 11.32 7.68 -17.66
CA LEU A 166 11.41 7.66 -16.19
C LEU A 166 10.23 6.86 -15.59
N CYS A 167 9.02 7.01 -16.12
CA CYS A 167 7.86 6.22 -15.70
C CYS A 167 8.07 4.71 -15.94
N GLU A 168 8.64 4.32 -17.08
CA GLU A 168 8.98 2.91 -17.37
C GLU A 168 10.01 2.37 -16.36
N LEU A 169 11.08 3.12 -16.10
CA LEU A 169 12.15 2.72 -15.18
C LEU A 169 11.63 2.61 -13.74
N MET A 170 10.81 3.57 -13.28
CA MET A 170 10.21 3.52 -11.94
C MET A 170 9.08 2.50 -11.81
N ALA A 171 8.48 2.04 -12.91
CA ALA A 171 7.55 0.92 -12.90
C ALA A 171 8.28 -0.42 -12.65
N ASP A 172 9.58 -0.53 -12.98
CA ASP A 172 10.40 -1.70 -12.69
C ASP A 172 10.80 -1.75 -11.21
N ARG A 173 10.05 -2.54 -10.45
CA ARG A 173 10.27 -2.75 -9.02
C ARG A 173 11.57 -3.48 -8.71
N ALA A 174 12.01 -4.38 -9.59
CA ALA A 174 13.25 -5.12 -9.37
C ALA A 174 14.45 -4.18 -9.50
N LEU A 175 14.40 -3.29 -10.49
CA LEU A 175 15.37 -2.21 -10.64
C LEU A 175 15.39 -1.30 -9.40
N LEU A 176 14.23 -0.79 -8.97
CA LEU A 176 14.15 0.08 -7.79
C LEU A 176 14.68 -0.61 -6.51
N ALA A 177 14.31 -1.88 -6.29
CA ALA A 177 14.80 -2.64 -5.15
C ALA A 177 16.34 -2.79 -5.17
N LYS A 178 16.92 -3.05 -6.35
CA LYS A 178 18.38 -3.13 -6.53
C LYS A 178 19.05 -1.79 -6.21
N VAL A 179 18.52 -0.69 -6.71
CA VAL A 179 19.07 0.66 -6.45
C VAL A 179 18.98 0.99 -4.95
N ILE A 180 17.83 0.74 -4.32
CA ILE A 180 17.64 0.98 -2.88
C ILE A 180 18.58 0.13 -2.03
N ALA A 181 18.79 -1.14 -2.40
CA ALA A 181 19.71 -2.03 -1.69
C ALA A 181 21.18 -1.57 -1.80
N ALA A 182 21.57 -0.98 -2.94
CA ALA A 182 22.91 -0.45 -3.17
C ALA A 182 23.20 0.87 -2.43
N LEU A 183 22.17 1.56 -1.92
CA LEU A 183 22.35 2.80 -1.17
C LEU A 183 23.10 2.57 0.16
N PRO A 184 23.93 3.52 0.61
CA PRO A 184 24.45 3.53 1.97
C PRO A 184 23.33 3.58 3.03
N LYS A 185 23.57 3.03 4.21
CA LYS A 185 22.59 3.01 5.32
C LYS A 185 21.98 4.40 5.62
N PRO A 186 22.76 5.50 5.72
CA PRO A 186 22.19 6.83 5.97
C PRO A 186 21.19 7.30 4.90
N ALA A 187 21.42 6.94 3.62
CA ALA A 187 20.50 7.27 2.54
C ALA A 187 19.21 6.43 2.60
N ARG A 188 19.30 5.16 3.01
CA ARG A 188 18.11 4.32 3.24
C ARG A 188 17.28 4.81 4.43
N ASP A 189 17.93 5.20 5.52
CA ASP A 189 17.26 5.77 6.69
C ASP A 189 16.53 7.07 6.30
N ARG A 190 17.20 7.95 5.53
CA ARG A 190 16.61 9.18 4.99
C ARG A 190 15.42 8.90 4.05
N LEU A 191 15.51 7.88 3.20
CA LEU A 191 14.38 7.45 2.37
C LEU A 191 13.17 7.03 3.22
N GLY A 192 13.40 6.33 4.33
CA GLY A 192 12.37 5.98 5.31
C GLY A 192 11.71 7.21 5.96
N GLU A 193 12.48 8.26 6.24
CA GLU A 193 11.94 9.53 6.77
C GLU A 193 11.03 10.24 5.75
N PHE A 194 11.43 10.29 4.47
CA PHE A 194 10.58 10.84 3.41
C PHE A 194 9.27 10.05 3.27
N ARG A 195 9.33 8.71 3.33
CA ARG A 195 8.14 7.85 3.26
C ARG A 195 7.15 8.13 4.38
N ARG A 196 7.62 8.26 5.62
CA ARG A 196 6.78 8.51 6.80
C ARG A 196 6.33 9.96 6.96
N GLY A 197 6.74 10.86 6.05
CA GLY A 197 6.40 12.28 6.12
C GLY A 197 7.21 13.08 7.15
N TYR A 198 8.27 12.50 7.72
CA TYR A 198 9.13 13.16 8.72
C TYR A 198 10.17 14.11 8.12
N HIS A 199 10.22 14.26 6.79
CA HIS A 199 11.22 15.08 6.11
C HIS A 199 11.14 16.59 6.47
N ASN A 200 9.97 17.07 6.92
CA ASN A 200 9.74 18.46 7.34
C ASN A 200 10.08 18.76 8.81
N TYR A 201 10.44 17.76 9.62
CA TYR A 201 10.77 17.99 11.04
C TYR A 201 12.22 18.41 11.29
N TYR A 202 13.08 18.44 10.27
CA TYR A 202 14.39 19.08 10.38
C TYR A 202 14.27 20.58 10.18
N TYR A 203 13.90 21.23 11.29
CA TYR A 203 14.06 22.64 11.59
C TYR A 203 15.14 23.34 10.75
N SER A 204 14.69 24.24 9.88
CA SER A 204 15.46 25.22 9.12
C SER A 204 16.10 26.31 10.00
N GLY A 205 16.70 25.96 11.15
CA GLY A 205 17.04 26.93 12.20
C GLY A 205 18.37 26.78 12.92
N PHE A 206 18.98 25.60 12.99
CA PHE A 206 20.26 25.43 13.68
C PHE A 206 21.23 24.55 12.88
N GLY A 207 22.23 25.21 12.29
CA GLY A 207 23.49 24.64 11.83
C GLY A 207 23.42 23.32 11.08
N ARG A 208 23.27 23.35 9.75
CA ARG A 208 23.79 22.24 8.93
C ARG A 208 25.27 22.06 9.32
N PRO A 209 25.70 20.89 9.80
CA PRO A 209 27.13 20.59 9.83
C PRO A 209 27.63 20.75 8.40
N ARG A 210 28.57 21.67 8.17
CA ARG A 210 29.25 21.74 6.87
C ARG A 210 29.89 20.38 6.63
N ALA A 211 29.50 19.72 5.54
CA ALA A 211 30.06 18.44 5.10
C ALA A 211 31.58 18.48 5.23
N ARG A 212 32.12 17.64 6.12
CA ARG A 212 33.55 17.59 6.41
C ARG A 212 34.19 16.56 5.46
N GLY A 213 34.26 16.91 4.18
CA GLY A 213 34.95 16.13 3.14
C GLY A 213 34.03 15.34 2.21
N ALA A 214 34.61 14.77 1.15
CA ALA A 214 33.92 14.05 0.06
C ALA A 214 33.13 12.79 0.50
N ALA A 215 33.36 12.32 1.73
CA ALA A 215 32.69 11.16 2.34
C ALA A 215 31.39 11.53 3.08
N ASP A 216 31.07 12.81 3.23
CA ASP A 216 29.93 13.32 3.99
C ASP A 216 28.92 14.02 3.07
N ARG A 217 28.57 13.35 1.96
CA ARG A 217 27.53 13.82 1.04
C ARG A 217 26.18 13.76 1.76
N ASP A 218 25.38 14.81 1.64
CA ASP A 218 24.03 14.87 2.23
C ASP A 218 23.24 13.63 1.78
N PRO A 219 22.70 12.82 2.70
CA PRO A 219 21.86 11.67 2.35
C PRO A 219 20.73 12.01 1.37
N THR A 220 20.22 13.24 1.41
CA THR A 220 19.19 13.73 0.47
C THR A 220 19.76 13.91 -0.94
N GLU A 221 20.98 14.45 -1.07
CA GLU A 221 21.66 14.58 -2.37
C GLU A 221 21.99 13.22 -2.97
N LEU A 222 22.35 12.23 -2.13
CA LEU A 222 22.56 10.85 -2.60
C LEU A 222 21.29 10.24 -3.18
N LEU A 223 20.13 10.51 -2.59
CA LEU A 223 18.84 10.04 -3.12
C LEU A 223 18.45 10.74 -4.42
N ILE A 224 18.72 12.04 -4.56
CA ILE A 224 18.52 12.79 -5.81
C ILE A 224 19.47 12.27 -6.91
N ALA A 225 20.75 12.07 -6.57
CA ALA A 225 21.76 11.55 -7.49
C ALA A 225 21.48 10.11 -7.94
N ALA A 226 20.82 9.31 -7.10
CA ALA A 226 20.33 7.98 -7.44
C ALA A 226 19.03 8.00 -8.26
N GLY A 227 18.46 9.18 -8.55
CA GLY A 227 17.19 9.32 -9.28
C GLY A 227 15.95 8.92 -8.49
N LEU A 228 16.07 8.73 -7.16
CA LEU A 228 15.00 8.26 -6.29
C LEU A 228 14.15 9.41 -5.72
N LEU A 229 14.69 10.61 -5.64
CA LEU A 229 13.97 11.85 -5.32
C LEU A 229 13.99 12.78 -6.52
N LEU A 230 12.87 13.46 -6.76
CA LEU A 230 12.76 14.43 -7.85
C LEU A 230 12.65 15.84 -7.27
N SER A 231 13.51 16.74 -7.73
CA SER A 231 13.47 18.14 -7.32
C SER A 231 12.39 18.90 -8.11
N VAL A 232 11.28 19.20 -7.44
CA VAL A 232 10.17 20.02 -7.96
C VAL A 232 10.23 21.38 -7.28
N ASN A 233 10.38 22.46 -8.04
CA ASN A 233 10.47 23.82 -7.48
C ASN A 233 11.51 23.97 -6.35
N HIS A 234 12.66 23.29 -6.48
CA HIS A 234 13.73 23.22 -5.47
C HIS A 234 13.43 22.40 -4.20
N GLU A 235 12.25 21.79 -4.09
CA GLU A 235 11.93 20.87 -3.01
C GLU A 235 12.03 19.40 -3.49
N PRO A 236 12.66 18.52 -2.71
CA PRO A 236 12.71 17.09 -3.05
C PRO A 236 11.35 16.44 -2.77
N GLU A 237 10.73 15.88 -3.81
CA GLU A 237 9.51 15.09 -3.72
C GLU A 237 9.83 13.60 -3.92
N LEU A 238 9.27 12.74 -3.07
CA LEU A 238 9.39 11.29 -3.16
C LEU A 238 8.27 10.71 -4.05
N PRO A 239 8.60 10.14 -5.22
CA PRO A 239 7.60 9.47 -6.05
C PRO A 239 6.99 8.26 -5.36
N ARG A 240 5.70 8.03 -5.62
CA ARG A 240 4.95 6.88 -5.07
C ARG A 240 5.64 5.55 -5.36
N GLU A 241 6.17 5.38 -6.56
CA GLU A 241 6.80 4.15 -7.03
C GLU A 241 8.04 3.80 -6.18
N VAL A 242 8.84 4.81 -5.84
CA VAL A 242 10.01 4.67 -4.97
C VAL A 242 9.59 4.38 -3.54
N ALA A 243 8.55 5.05 -3.04
CA ALA A 243 8.01 4.78 -1.71
C ALA A 243 7.49 3.34 -1.57
N VAL A 244 6.78 2.84 -2.58
CA VAL A 244 6.33 1.45 -2.67
C VAL A 244 7.53 0.50 -2.68
N ALA A 245 8.55 0.77 -3.50
CA ALA A 245 9.74 -0.08 -3.54
C ALA A 245 10.50 -0.11 -2.20
N GLY A 246 10.64 1.03 -1.53
CA GLY A 246 11.23 1.11 -0.20
C GLY A 246 10.39 0.38 0.86
N TRP A 247 9.06 0.48 0.77
CA TRP A 247 8.15 -0.23 1.66
C TRP A 247 8.22 -1.75 1.48
N LEU A 248 8.37 -2.22 0.24
CA LEU A 248 8.59 -3.64 -0.05
C LEU A 248 9.94 -4.12 0.47
N ALA A 249 11.01 -3.32 0.33
CA ALA A 249 12.34 -3.69 0.78
C ALA A 249 12.43 -3.89 2.30
N GLU A 250 11.60 -3.18 3.08
CA GLU A 250 11.54 -3.30 4.54
C GLU A 250 10.63 -4.45 5.02
N ARG A 251 9.82 -5.06 4.13
CA ARG A 251 8.79 -6.02 4.54
C ARG A 251 8.99 -7.38 3.89
N GLU A 252 8.99 -8.41 4.73
CA GLU A 252 8.75 -9.78 4.28
C GLU A 252 7.24 -9.97 4.04
N LEU A 253 6.83 -9.97 2.77
CA LEU A 253 5.44 -10.20 2.35
C LEU A 253 5.06 -11.69 2.36
N THR A 254 5.36 -12.40 3.44
CA THR A 254 5.02 -13.83 3.56
C THR A 254 3.60 -13.99 4.08
N LEU A 255 2.70 -14.54 3.26
CA LEU A 255 1.37 -14.96 3.70
C LEU A 255 1.50 -16.18 4.63
N THR A 256 0.98 -16.06 5.84
CA THR A 256 1.11 -17.10 6.88
C THR A 256 -0.15 -17.95 7.02
N GLY A 257 -1.22 -17.59 6.34
CA GLY A 257 -2.54 -18.16 6.52
C GLY A 257 -3.22 -17.64 7.78
N ARG A 258 -4.46 -18.10 8.01
CA ARG A 258 -5.21 -17.77 9.21
C ARG A 258 -4.49 -18.34 10.44
N PRO A 259 -4.26 -17.54 11.49
CA PRO A 259 -3.65 -18.07 12.71
C PRO A 259 -4.53 -19.19 13.27
N VAL A 260 -3.94 -20.38 13.37
CA VAL A 260 -4.55 -21.51 14.04
C VAL A 260 -4.27 -21.33 15.52
N ILE A 261 -5.27 -20.86 16.27
CA ILE A 261 -5.19 -20.87 17.73
C ILE A 261 -5.46 -22.32 18.14
N PRO A 262 -4.47 -23.05 18.70
CA PRO A 262 -4.74 -24.38 19.21
C PRO A 262 -5.87 -24.28 20.24
N PRO A 263 -6.84 -25.21 20.23
CA PRO A 263 -7.88 -25.21 21.24
C PRO A 263 -7.21 -25.24 22.61
N ALA A 264 -7.69 -24.40 23.54
CA ALA A 264 -7.22 -24.46 24.91
C ALA A 264 -7.37 -25.91 25.37
N GLY A 265 -6.25 -26.56 25.71
CA GLY A 265 -6.28 -27.92 26.23
C GLY A 265 -7.14 -27.90 27.49
N GLY A 266 -8.38 -28.39 27.37
CA GLY A 266 -9.24 -28.56 28.50
C GLY A 266 -8.64 -29.67 29.35
N ASP A 267 -7.98 -29.30 30.45
CA ASP A 267 -7.78 -30.27 31.54
C ASP A 267 -9.17 -30.58 32.11
N GLU A 268 -9.84 -31.56 31.52
CA GLU A 268 -11.16 -32.02 31.97
C GLU A 268 -11.14 -32.42 33.46
N ALA A 269 -9.99 -32.82 34.00
CA ALA A 269 -9.85 -33.14 35.41
C ALA A 269 -9.79 -31.86 36.27
N ALA A 270 -9.22 -30.76 35.78
CA ALA A 270 -9.33 -29.45 36.43
C ALA A 270 -10.77 -28.91 36.38
N VAL A 271 -11.46 -29.05 35.24
CA VAL A 271 -12.87 -28.65 35.09
C VAL A 271 -13.78 -29.49 36.01
N ARG A 272 -13.58 -30.81 36.08
CA ARG A 272 -14.32 -31.68 36.99
C ARG A 272 -14.06 -31.37 38.46
N ARG A 273 -12.81 -31.10 38.85
CA ARG A 273 -12.48 -30.70 40.23
C ARG A 273 -13.15 -29.38 40.61
N ALA A 274 -13.14 -28.38 39.72
CA ALA A 274 -13.81 -27.11 39.96
C ALA A 274 -15.35 -27.27 40.04
N ALA A 275 -15.94 -28.10 39.17
CA ALA A 275 -17.38 -28.38 39.20
C ALA A 275 -17.82 -29.15 40.45
N GLN A 276 -17.01 -30.09 40.94
CA GLN A 276 -17.28 -30.83 42.18
C GLN A 276 -17.16 -29.95 43.42
N ALA A 277 -16.19 -29.03 43.45
CA ALA A 277 -16.04 -28.07 44.53
C ALA A 277 -17.24 -27.11 44.63
N ALA A 278 -17.76 -26.64 43.48
CA ALA A 278 -18.93 -25.76 43.44
C ALA A 278 -20.27 -26.45 43.78
N ALA A 279 -20.33 -27.78 43.74
CA ALA A 279 -21.52 -28.55 44.13
C ALA A 279 -21.57 -28.92 45.62
N GLN A 280 -20.53 -28.55 46.39
CA GLN A 280 -20.43 -28.82 47.83
C GLN A 280 -20.64 -27.56 48.71
N GLU A 281 -20.89 -26.40 48.10
CA GLU A 281 -21.45 -25.20 48.77
C GLU A 281 -22.98 -25.18 48.65
#